data_AF-A0A2N2M356-F1
#
_entry.id   AF-A0A2N2M356-F1
#
_cell.length_a   1.000
_cell.length_b   1.000
_cell.length_c   1.000
_cell.angle_alpha   90.00
_cell.angle_beta   90.00
_cell.angle_gamma   90.00
#
_symmetry.space_group_name_H-M   'P 1'
#
loop_
_entity.id
_entity.type
_entity.pdbx_description
1 polymer ?
#
loop_
_entity_poly.entity_id
_entity_poly.type
_entity_poly.pdbx_seq_one_letter_code
_entity_poly.pdbx_strand_id
1 'polypeptide(L)' 'MQKTKKYQINPQDENGSRKKRQGQVIVIEDRCKGCGFCIANCPRQVLRVSSVFNKKGYHPPEVNDASRCVNCHF' A
#
# COMPACT_ATOMS: atom_id res chain seq x y z
N MET A 1 0.15 -21.64 -6.31
CA MET A 1 1.00 -21.04 -5.25
C MET A 1 0.13 -20.28 -4.27
N GLN A 2 -0.11 -20.86 -3.09
CA GLN A 2 -1.00 -20.30 -2.08
C GLN A 2 -0.33 -19.07 -1.46
N LYS A 3 -0.90 -17.88 -1.67
CA LYS A 3 -0.48 -16.66 -0.98
C LYS A 3 -0.77 -16.87 0.51
N THR A 4 0.22 -17.31 1.28
CA THR A 4 0.13 -17.39 2.74
C THR A 4 -0.22 -16.00 3.25
N LYS A 5 -1.37 -15.87 3.96
CA LYS A 5 -1.82 -14.60 4.54
C LYS A 5 -0.83 -14.17 5.63
N LYS A 6 0.24 -13.48 5.24
CA LYS A 6 1.22 -12.88 6.17
C LYS A 6 0.58 -11.82 7.08
N TYR A 7 -0.57 -11.27 6.69
CA TYR A 7 -1.30 -10.23 7.43
C TYR A 7 -2.77 -10.63 7.63
N GLN A 8 -3.33 -10.38 8.81
CA GLN A 8 -4.76 -10.55 9.09
C GLN A 8 -5.54 -9.38 8.47
N ILE A 9 -6.28 -9.66 7.40
CA ILE A 9 -7.24 -8.73 6.80
C ILE A 9 -8.64 -9.13 7.24
N ASN A 10 -9.48 -8.17 7.60
CA ASN A 10 -10.87 -8.45 7.97
C ASN A 10 -11.60 -9.04 6.74
N PRO A 11 -12.13 -10.27 6.82
CA PRO A 11 -12.85 -10.89 5.70
C PRO A 11 -14.03 -10.07 5.20
N GLN A 12 -14.60 -9.22 6.07
CA GLN A 12 -15.71 -8.34 5.74
C GLN A 12 -15.36 -7.26 4.72
N ASP A 13 -14.07 -6.88 4.63
CA ASP A 13 -13.59 -5.92 3.64
C ASP A 13 -13.52 -6.54 2.22
N GLU A 14 -13.42 -7.87 2.13
CA GLU A 14 -13.43 -8.61 0.85
C GLU A 14 -14.84 -8.92 0.37
N ASN A 15 -15.70 -9.40 1.26
CA ASN A 15 -17.05 -9.86 0.90
C ASN A 15 -18.08 -8.72 0.85
N GLY A 16 -17.69 -7.48 1.17
CA GLY A 16 -18.55 -6.30 1.10
C GLY A 16 -19.61 -6.22 2.20
N SER A 17 -19.58 -7.09 3.21
CA SER A 17 -20.57 -7.14 4.30
C SER A 17 -20.55 -5.92 5.23
N ARG A 18 -19.54 -5.04 5.13
CA ARG A 18 -19.55 -3.72 5.78
C ARG A 18 -18.91 -2.64 4.91
N LYS A 19 -19.22 -1.37 5.24
CA LYS A 19 -18.56 -0.21 4.63
C LYS A 19 -17.07 -0.21 4.99
N LYS A 20 -16.23 -0.40 3.97
CA LYS A 20 -14.77 -0.33 4.09
C LYS A 20 -14.34 1.05 4.59
N ARG A 21 -13.43 1.09 5.57
CA ARG A 21 -12.75 2.34 5.96
C ARG A 21 -11.70 2.64 4.89
N GLN A 22 -11.98 3.59 4.01
CA GLN A 22 -11.04 4.01 2.98
C GLN A 22 -10.01 4.95 3.60
N GLY A 23 -8.73 4.66 3.38
CA GLY A 23 -7.61 5.52 3.74
C GLY A 23 -6.98 6.11 2.48
N GLN A 24 -6.51 7.36 2.57
CA GLN A 24 -5.71 7.98 1.53
C GLN A 24 -4.23 7.84 1.87
N VAL A 25 -3.44 7.29 0.94
CA VAL A 25 -1.99 7.25 1.08
C VAL A 25 -1.40 8.50 0.44
N ILE A 26 -0.62 9.26 1.20
CA ILE A 26 0.14 10.41 0.69
C ILE A 26 1.63 10.16 0.94
N VAL A 27 2.40 10.20 -0.15
CA VAL A 27 3.84 10.01 -0.13
C VAL A 27 4.49 11.37 -0.22
N ILE A 28 5.23 11.78 0.82
CA ILE A 28 6.08 12.97 0.73
C ILE A 28 7.41 12.53 0.13
N GLU A 29 7.51 12.63 -1.20
CA GLU A 29 8.63 12.08 -1.99
C GLU A 29 10.00 12.58 -1.51
N ASP A 30 10.08 13.84 -1.10
CA ASP A 30 11.27 14.46 -0.54
C ASP A 30 11.81 13.78 0.73
N ARG A 31 10.94 13.08 1.46
CA ARG A 31 11.30 12.32 2.67
C ARG A 31 11.52 10.84 2.39
N CYS A 32 11.13 10.34 1.22
CA CYS A 32 11.30 8.94 0.83
C CYS A 32 12.78 8.58 0.67
N LYS A 33 13.16 7.41 1.19
CA LYS A 33 14.51 6.82 1.11
C LYS A 33 14.57 5.56 0.24
N GLY A 34 13.52 5.25 -0.50
CA GLY A 34 13.47 4.08 -1.39
C GLY A 34 13.54 2.71 -0.69
N CYS A 35 13.23 2.61 0.61
CA CYS A 35 13.41 1.35 1.37
C CYS A 35 12.43 0.22 0.97
N GLY A 36 11.33 0.52 0.27
CA GLY A 36 10.35 -0.46 -0.19
C GLY A 36 9.48 -1.10 0.90
N PHE A 37 9.68 -0.79 2.20
CA PHE A 37 8.93 -1.43 3.29
C PHE A 37 7.42 -1.21 3.21
N CYS A 38 6.96 -0.02 2.82
CA CYS A 38 5.53 0.25 2.64
C CYS A 38 4.90 -0.64 1.54
N ILE A 39 5.63 -0.92 0.45
CA ILE A 39 5.17 -1.78 -0.64
C ILE A 39 5.12 -3.23 -0.15
N ALA A 40 6.21 -3.71 0.47
CA ALA A 40 6.31 -5.08 0.95
C ALA A 40 5.31 -5.40 2.07
N ASN A 41 5.00 -4.42 2.92
CA ASN A 41 4.09 -4.57 4.04
C ASN A 41 2.63 -4.29 3.69
N CYS A 42 2.34 -3.69 2.54
CA CYS A 42 0.96 -3.44 2.15
C CYS A 42 0.22 -4.76 1.91
N PRO A 43 -0.73 -5.17 2.78
CA PRO A 43 -1.34 -6.49 2.71
C PRO A 43 -2.28 -6.64 1.49
N ARG A 44 -2.62 -5.53 0.85
CA ARG A 44 -3.51 -5.45 -0.31
C ARG A 44 -2.78 -5.07 -1.60
N GLN A 45 -1.45 -4.87 -1.53
CA GLN A 45 -0.62 -4.47 -2.67
C GLN A 45 -1.16 -3.21 -3.37
N VAL A 46 -1.59 -2.23 -2.57
CA VAL A 46 -2.09 -0.91 -3.05
C VAL A 46 -0.96 -0.05 -3.60
N LEU A 47 0.27 -0.26 -3.13
CA LEU A 47 1.46 0.49 -3.52
C LEU A 47 2.34 -0.35 -4.45
N ARG A 48 3.01 0.33 -5.38
CA ARG A 48 4.07 -0.24 -6.22
C ARG A 48 5.24 0.74 -6.35
N VAL A 49 6.38 0.27 -6.85
CA VAL A 49 7.53 1.13 -7.13
C VAL A 49 7.16 2.03 -8.31
N SER A 50 7.35 3.35 -8.19
CA SER A 50 7.16 4.26 -9.33
C SER A 50 8.31 4.17 -10.32
N SER A 51 8.07 4.60 -11.56
CA SER A 51 9.12 4.72 -12.58
C SER A 51 9.93 6.01 -12.47
N VAL A 52 9.48 6.98 -11.66
CA VAL A 52 10.12 8.30 -11.50
C VAL A 52 11.15 8.28 -10.38
N PHE A 53 12.11 9.20 -10.45
CA PHE A 53 13.06 9.43 -9.36
C PHE A 53 12.67 10.68 -8.57
N ASN A 54 12.79 10.62 -7.24
CA ASN A 54 12.73 11.82 -6.40
C ASN A 54 14.07 12.58 -6.44
N LYS A 55 14.14 13.75 -5.79
CA LYS A 55 15.35 14.59 -5.73
C LYS A 55 16.59 13.92 -5.10
N LYS A 56 16.44 12.77 -4.46
CA LYS A 56 17.51 12.00 -3.83
C LYS A 56 17.95 10.79 -4.68
N GLY A 57 17.34 10.60 -5.85
CA GLY A 57 17.64 9.47 -6.74
C GLY A 57 16.97 8.15 -6.35
N TYR A 58 15.95 8.17 -5.49
CA TYR A 58 15.15 6.97 -5.16
C TYR A 58 13.88 6.91 -6.01
N HIS A 59 13.38 5.70 -6.27
CA HIS A 59 12.01 5.49 -6.76
C HIS A 59 11.02 5.50 -5.59
N PRO A 60 10.25 6.60 -5.38
CA PRO A 60 9.20 6.59 -4.38
C PRO A 60 8.09 5.59 -4.73
N PRO A 61 7.32 5.10 -3.76
CA PRO A 61 6.12 4.31 -4.06
C PRO A 61 5.05 5.18 -4.71
N GLU A 62 4.30 4.61 -5.64
CA GLU A 62 3.08 5.19 -6.19
C GLU A 62 1.85 4.32 -5.88
N VAL A 63 0.67 4.94 -5.89
CA VAL A 63 -0.59 4.26 -5.64
C VAL A 63 -1.05 3.56 -6.91
N ASN A 64 -1.16 2.23 -6.85
CA ASN A 64 -1.67 1.39 -7.93
C ASN A 64 -3.20 1.29 -7.93
N ASP A 65 -3.80 1.06 -6.75
CA ASP A 65 -5.26 0.95 -6.61
C ASP A 65 -5.71 1.43 -5.23
N ALA A 66 -6.08 2.71 -5.13
CA ALA A 66 -6.53 3.33 -3.89
C ALA A 66 -7.79 2.69 -3.30
N SER A 67 -8.66 2.10 -4.14
CA SER A 67 -9.96 1.55 -3.72
C SER A 67 -9.82 0.33 -2.79
N ARG A 68 -8.64 -0.31 -2.82
CA ARG A 68 -8.31 -1.49 -2.02
C ARG A 68 -7.62 -1.16 -0.69
N CYS A 69 -7.36 0.12 -0.43
CA CYS A 69 -6.87 0.57 0.87
C CYS A 69 -7.95 0.39 1.94
N VAL A 70 -7.62 -0.36 2.99
CA VAL A 70 -8.50 -0.65 4.13
C VAL A 70 -8.07 0.08 5.41
N ASN A 71 -7.18 1.06 5.28
CA ASN A 71 -6.63 1.83 6.40
C ASN A 71 -6.10 0.92 7.54
N CYS A 72 -5.22 -0.03 7.21
CA CYS A 72 -4.71 -1.04 8.14
C CYS A 72 -3.61 -0.55 9.09
N HIS A 73 -3.09 0.67 8.91
CA HIS A 73 -2.04 1.28 9.74
C HIS A 73 -0.74 0.46 9.85
N PHE A 74 -0.44 -0.37 8.84
CA PHE A 74 0.86 -1.04 8.69
C PHE A 74 1.90 -0.14 8.02
#